data_AF-A0A1M5B5D2-F1
#
_entry.id   AF-A0A1M5B5D2-F1
#
_cell.length_a   1.000
_cell.length_b   1.000
_cell.length_c   1.000
_cell.angle_alpha   90.00
_cell.angle_beta   90.00
_cell.angle_gamma   90.00
#
_symmetry.space_group_name_H-M   'P 1'
#
loop_
_entity.id
_entity.type
_entity.pdbx_description
1 polymer ?
#
loop_
_entity_poly.entity_id
_entity_poly.type
_entity_poly.pdbx_seq_one_letter_code
_entity_poly.pdbx_strand_id
1 'polypeptide(L)'
;MSGSSSTPGTSPSASGNPWQPVYDIMQGVHRDTVLARYGLRDQDLDKLIEDYKTSRRQMALADHLIVKRVGRNEPCPCGSGKKYKKCCLPHHEEARKALPKDELQQMEERAKRREKLQKDVEKGFSHLLEGSYDKARHHAERLLEVYPEDDRLHDILVTACLATGDYDTAFYRARTRWQVAVEEKDFFQENGYHKREGLERKELVHFYSPATWLEKFWIAQRARAYEQEFPRTGDDRLDRLAGKLKLANDMKRFPQRDAEGVETRRRALEPVLVEIRQAGPDMIPHLLPLCYTFSWASLFVPDLLASFSHEAVPRLLAELSMFRFPYFAQMCLKQLEAMGEKAVPVIAQVLSENAAFDELKVGLIMVLGAVPTEESFSLLAQLTEHESPYVVNWAAQALGRHKNPQALPYLEKAKERLGALSKIEGAIQDILSEREKTGA
;
A
#
# COMPACT_ATOMS: atom_id res chain seq x y z
N MET A 1 20.10 49.84 44.19
CA MET A 1 18.83 50.00 43.46
C MET A 1 18.88 49.10 42.24
N SER A 2 18.05 48.07 42.28
CA SER A 2 17.86 47.04 41.26
C SER A 2 16.63 47.39 40.39
N GLY A 3 16.62 46.89 39.15
CA GLY A 3 15.47 46.92 38.24
C GLY A 3 15.89 47.21 36.81
N SER A 4 16.46 46.26 36.07
CA SER A 4 15.80 45.15 35.33
C SER A 4 15.21 45.61 33.99
N SER A 5 16.02 45.49 32.94
CA SER A 5 15.59 45.48 31.53
C SER A 5 15.10 44.08 31.16
N SER A 6 13.84 43.99 30.71
CA SER A 6 13.22 42.78 30.20
C SER A 6 13.48 42.65 28.69
N THR A 7 14.21 41.60 28.31
CA THR A 7 14.29 41.10 26.93
C THR A 7 13.05 40.25 26.59
N PRO A 8 12.59 40.21 25.33
CA PRO A 8 11.52 39.33 24.90
C PRO A 8 12.04 37.88 24.84
N GLY A 9 11.36 36.97 25.52
CA GLY A 9 11.67 35.55 25.52
C GLY A 9 11.55 34.94 24.12
N THR A 10 12.66 34.40 23.65
CA THR A 10 12.77 33.46 22.53
C THR A 10 11.78 32.31 22.71
N SER A 11 10.83 32.19 21.78
CA SER A 11 9.99 31.01 21.63
C SER A 11 10.88 29.79 21.33
N PRO A 12 10.67 28.62 21.95
CA PRO A 12 11.41 27.43 21.56
C PRO A 12 11.01 27.08 20.12
N SER A 13 12.01 26.89 19.28
CA SER A 13 11.89 26.40 17.92
C SER A 13 11.08 25.11 17.89
N ALA A 14 9.80 25.19 17.51
CA ALA A 14 8.99 24.03 17.16
C ALA A 14 9.41 23.58 15.75
N SER A 15 10.53 22.87 15.65
CA SER A 15 10.86 22.09 14.45
C SER A 15 10.01 20.82 14.48
N GLY A 16 8.80 20.89 13.91
CA GLY A 16 7.88 19.76 13.82
C GLY A 16 6.48 20.19 13.38
N ASN A 17 5.66 19.21 12.99
CA ASN A 17 4.34 19.47 12.43
C ASN A 17 3.42 20.16 13.45
N PRO A 18 2.88 21.35 13.13
CA PRO A 18 2.11 22.15 14.07
C PRO A 18 0.81 21.45 14.52
N TRP A 19 0.36 20.44 13.78
CA TRP A 19 -0.83 19.66 14.08
C TRP A 19 -0.54 18.34 14.81
N GLN A 20 0.73 18.00 15.04
CA GLN A 20 1.12 16.75 15.69
C GLN A 20 0.46 16.54 17.06
N PRO A 21 0.36 17.56 17.94
CA PRO A 21 -0.37 17.41 19.21
C PRO A 21 -1.84 17.02 19.02
N VAL A 22 -2.49 17.53 17.96
CA VAL A 22 -3.89 17.21 17.65
C VAL A 22 -4.00 15.79 17.09
N TYR A 23 -3.06 15.35 16.25
CA TYR A 23 -3.03 13.98 15.74
C TYR A 23 -2.81 12.95 16.83
N ASP A 24 -1.93 13.20 17.80
CA ASP A 24 -1.71 12.31 18.94
C ASP A 24 -3.00 12.11 19.74
N ILE A 25 -3.76 13.19 20.00
CA ILE A 25 -5.09 13.12 20.63
C ILE A 25 -6.06 12.28 19.77
N MET A 26 -6.09 12.48 18.46
CA MET A 26 -6.95 11.72 17.53
C MET A 26 -6.57 10.23 17.45
N GLN A 27 -5.30 9.90 17.67
CA GLN A 27 -4.78 8.53 17.73
C GLN A 27 -4.99 7.87 19.10
N GLY A 28 -5.62 8.57 20.05
CA GLY A 28 -5.97 8.04 21.36
C GLY A 28 -4.88 8.20 22.42
N VAL A 29 -3.84 9.00 22.17
CA VAL A 29 -2.86 9.34 23.20
C VAL A 29 -3.53 10.18 24.29
N HIS A 30 -3.26 9.87 25.56
CA HIS A 30 -3.87 10.57 26.68
C HIS A 30 -3.47 12.05 26.71
N ARG A 31 -4.43 12.92 27.05
CA ARG A 31 -4.25 14.38 26.97
C ARG A 31 -3.06 14.88 27.79
N ASP A 32 -2.93 14.42 29.03
CA ASP A 32 -1.81 14.81 29.89
C ASP A 32 -0.44 14.41 29.30
N THR A 33 -0.40 13.26 28.61
CA THR A 33 0.81 12.80 27.91
C THR A 33 1.16 13.73 26.75
N VAL A 34 0.16 14.22 26.01
CA VAL A 34 0.36 15.19 24.92
C VAL A 34 0.84 16.54 25.47
N LEU A 35 0.22 17.05 26.53
CA LEU A 35 0.62 18.31 27.17
C LEU A 35 2.07 18.26 27.64
N ALA A 36 2.46 17.18 28.32
CA ALA A 36 3.82 16.97 28.78
C ALA A 36 4.82 16.80 27.63
N ARG A 37 4.46 16.01 26.59
CA ARG A 37 5.32 15.72 25.43
C ARG A 37 5.70 16.96 24.64
N TYR A 38 4.75 17.87 24.44
CA TYR A 38 4.93 19.07 23.61
C TYR A 38 5.12 20.36 24.42
N GLY A 39 5.18 20.28 25.75
CA GLY A 39 5.32 21.45 26.62
C GLY A 39 4.16 22.45 26.49
N LEU A 40 2.95 21.95 26.19
CA LEU A 40 1.78 22.78 25.95
C LEU A 40 0.99 23.01 27.24
N ARG A 41 0.40 24.20 27.37
CA ARG A 41 -0.65 24.43 28.37
C ARG A 41 -1.97 23.89 27.83
N ASP A 42 -2.86 23.51 28.73
CA ASP A 42 -4.17 22.95 28.37
C ASP A 42 -4.97 23.84 27.40
N GLN A 43 -4.95 25.16 27.64
CA GLN A 43 -5.57 26.17 26.79
C GLN A 43 -4.94 26.29 25.39
N ASP A 44 -3.62 26.06 25.27
CA ASP A 44 -2.92 26.10 23.99
C ASP A 44 -3.28 24.87 23.14
N LEU A 45 -3.45 23.70 23.78
CA LEU A 45 -3.92 22.49 23.13
C LEU A 45 -5.37 22.62 22.64
N ASP A 46 -6.25 23.21 23.44
CA ASP A 46 -7.64 23.47 23.01
C ASP A 46 -7.71 24.44 21.83
N LYS A 47 -6.87 25.48 21.86
CA LYS A 47 -6.73 26.41 20.74
C LYS A 47 -6.24 25.67 19.48
N LEU A 48 -5.20 24.84 19.59
CA LEU A 48 -4.70 24.02 18.47
C LEU A 48 -5.77 23.08 17.91
N ILE A 49 -6.57 22.44 18.77
CA ILE A 49 -7.68 21.59 18.34
C ILE A 49 -8.75 22.40 17.60
N GLU A 50 -9.10 23.60 18.07
CA GLU A 50 -10.09 24.45 17.40
C GLU A 50 -9.54 25.09 16.11
N ASP A 51 -8.26 25.47 16.07
CA ASP A 51 -7.58 25.94 14.86
C ASP A 51 -7.51 24.82 13.82
N TYR A 52 -7.23 23.58 14.24
CA TYR A 52 -7.27 22.40 13.37
C TYR A 52 -8.68 22.16 12.84
N LYS A 53 -9.70 22.20 13.70
CA LYS A 53 -11.12 22.07 13.30
C LYS A 53 -11.51 23.19 12.33
N THR A 54 -11.05 24.42 12.56
CA THR A 54 -11.34 25.58 11.71
C THR A 54 -10.67 25.44 10.35
N SER A 55 -9.40 25.04 10.32
CA SER A 55 -8.66 24.71 9.10
C SER A 55 -9.35 23.59 8.31
N ARG A 56 -9.77 22.51 8.99
CA ARG A 56 -10.57 21.42 8.39
C ARG A 56 -11.93 21.90 7.90
N ARG A 57 -12.61 22.79 8.63
CA ARG A 57 -13.89 23.39 8.22
C ARG A 57 -13.73 24.31 7.02
N GLN A 58 -12.67 25.12 6.94
CA GLN A 58 -12.37 25.98 5.79
C GLN A 58 -12.02 25.15 4.55
N MET A 59 -11.24 24.08 4.70
CA MET A 59 -10.98 23.10 3.64
C MET A 59 -12.28 22.42 3.18
N ALA A 60 -13.10 21.96 4.12
CA ALA A 60 -14.40 21.37 3.82
C ALA A 60 -15.36 22.39 3.18
N LEU A 61 -15.28 23.67 3.57
CA LEU A 61 -16.07 24.76 3.00
C LEU A 61 -15.66 25.00 1.55
N ALA A 62 -14.36 25.05 1.23
CA ALA A 62 -13.87 25.19 -0.15
C ALA A 62 -14.33 24.02 -1.04
N ASP A 63 -14.26 22.78 -0.55
CA ASP A 63 -14.74 21.60 -1.28
C ASP A 63 -16.27 21.56 -1.39
N HIS A 64 -17.00 21.91 -0.32
CA HIS A 64 -18.48 21.91 -0.31
C HIS A 64 -19.11 23.09 -1.05
N LEU A 65 -18.42 24.22 -1.17
CA LEU A 65 -18.91 25.39 -1.91
C LEU A 65 -18.85 25.18 -3.43
N ILE A 66 -17.95 24.31 -3.91
CA ILE A 66 -17.56 24.28 -5.33
C ILE A 66 -17.63 22.87 -5.94
N VAL A 67 -17.20 21.81 -5.24
CA VAL A 67 -16.99 20.48 -5.85
C VAL A 67 -18.25 19.61 -5.84
N LYS A 68 -19.03 19.61 -4.75
CA LYS A 68 -20.27 18.83 -4.65
C LYS A 68 -21.38 19.66 -4.03
N ARG A 69 -22.32 20.14 -4.87
CA ARG A 69 -23.53 20.81 -4.39
C ARG A 69 -24.38 19.79 -3.63
N VAL A 70 -24.21 19.73 -2.31
CA VAL A 70 -25.10 18.98 -1.42
C VAL A 70 -26.52 19.47 -1.69
N GLY A 71 -27.43 18.54 -1.99
CA GLY A 71 -28.83 18.89 -2.25
C GLY A 71 -29.42 19.63 -1.04
N ARG A 72 -30.15 20.72 -1.25
CA ARG A 72 -30.71 21.55 -0.16
C ARG A 72 -31.48 20.76 0.90
N ASN A 73 -32.08 19.61 0.52
CA ASN A 73 -32.86 18.75 1.40
C ASN A 73 -32.09 17.51 1.89
N GLU A 74 -30.87 17.26 1.43
CA GLU A 74 -30.04 16.13 1.86
C GLU A 74 -29.56 16.32 3.31
N PRO A 75 -29.25 15.21 4.03
CA PRO A 75 -28.60 15.28 5.33
C PRO A 75 -27.31 16.11 5.26
N CYS A 76 -27.14 16.99 6.24
CA CYS A 76 -25.99 17.89 6.27
C CYS A 76 -24.68 17.12 6.52
N PRO A 77 -23.62 17.35 5.71
CA PRO A 77 -22.36 16.60 5.81
C PRO A 77 -21.57 16.87 7.10
N CYS A 78 -21.98 17.85 7.91
CA CYS A 78 -21.37 18.11 9.23
C CYS A 78 -21.79 17.10 10.31
N GLY A 79 -22.64 16.13 9.99
CA GLY A 79 -23.07 15.09 10.93
C GLY A 79 -24.21 15.50 11.87
N SER A 80 -24.85 16.64 11.63
CA SER A 80 -25.93 17.15 12.50
C SER A 80 -27.28 16.44 12.37
N GLY A 81 -27.44 15.59 11.35
CA GLY A 81 -28.72 14.93 11.02
C GLY A 81 -29.80 15.87 10.44
N LYS A 82 -29.57 17.19 10.38
CA LYS A 82 -30.51 18.17 9.82
C LYS A 82 -30.41 18.25 8.29
N LYS A 83 -31.47 18.72 7.62
CA LYS A 83 -31.41 19.06 6.18
C LYS A 83 -30.40 20.18 5.93
N TYR A 84 -29.59 20.08 4.88
CA TYR A 84 -28.50 21.02 4.57
C TYR A 84 -28.95 22.49 4.58
N LYS A 85 -30.12 22.79 3.98
CA LYS A 85 -30.71 24.16 3.95
C LYS A 85 -31.03 24.76 5.32
N LYS A 86 -31.21 23.94 6.36
CA LYS A 86 -31.53 24.36 7.73
C LYS A 86 -30.33 24.26 8.66
N CYS A 87 -29.14 23.98 8.13
CA CYS A 87 -27.93 23.78 8.90
C CYS A 87 -26.78 24.57 8.27
N CYS A 88 -25.87 23.94 7.54
CA CYS A 88 -24.67 24.61 7.05
C CYS A 88 -24.88 25.50 5.81
N LEU A 89 -25.96 25.36 5.04
CA LEU A 89 -26.15 26.12 3.80
C LEU A 89 -26.14 27.65 4.00
N PRO A 90 -26.87 28.26 4.95
CA PRO A 90 -26.83 29.72 5.15
C PRO A 90 -25.42 30.21 5.49
N HIS A 91 -24.70 29.50 6.36
CA HIS A 91 -23.32 29.83 6.72
C HIS A 91 -22.36 29.70 5.53
N HIS A 92 -22.59 28.71 4.65
CA HIS A 92 -21.81 28.55 3.43
C HIS A 92 -22.11 29.69 2.43
N GLU A 93 -23.37 30.08 2.27
CA GLU A 93 -23.76 31.20 1.39
C GLU A 93 -23.19 32.54 1.89
N GLU A 94 -23.19 32.78 3.20
CA GLU A 94 -22.56 33.97 3.81
C GLU A 94 -21.05 33.98 3.60
N ALA A 95 -20.37 32.86 3.88
CA ALA A 95 -18.94 32.76 3.64
C ALA A 95 -18.57 32.94 2.16
N ARG A 96 -19.39 32.42 1.23
CA ARG A 96 -19.20 32.63 -0.21
C ARG A 96 -19.33 34.08 -0.63
N LYS A 97 -20.24 34.84 -0.01
CA LYS A 97 -20.40 36.29 -0.27
C LYS A 97 -19.25 37.12 0.29
N ALA A 98 -18.59 36.63 1.34
CA ALA A 98 -17.45 37.30 1.96
C ALA A 98 -16.13 37.11 1.19
N LEU A 99 -16.05 36.13 0.28
CA LEU A 99 -14.86 35.89 -0.53
C LEU A 99 -14.74 36.90 -1.69
N PRO A 100 -13.53 37.39 -2.01
CA PRO A 100 -13.28 38.17 -3.21
C PRO A 100 -13.72 37.41 -4.48
N LYS A 101 -14.27 38.14 -5.46
CA LYS A 101 -14.76 37.53 -6.72
C LYS A 101 -13.66 36.78 -7.47
N ASP A 102 -12.45 37.33 -7.48
CA ASP A 102 -11.31 36.73 -8.18
C ASP A 102 -10.88 35.42 -7.52
N GLU A 103 -10.90 35.33 -6.19
CA GLU A 103 -10.62 34.09 -5.45
C GLU A 103 -11.69 33.04 -5.75
N LEU A 104 -12.98 33.42 -5.72
CA LEU A 104 -14.07 32.51 -6.03
C LEU A 104 -13.95 31.95 -7.46
N GLN A 105 -13.58 32.80 -8.43
CA GLN A 105 -13.38 32.38 -9.81
C GLN A 105 -12.20 31.41 -9.92
N GLN A 106 -11.05 31.70 -9.30
CA GLN A 106 -9.89 30.81 -9.29
C GLN A 106 -10.23 29.44 -8.68
N MET A 107 -11.00 29.43 -7.59
CA MET A 107 -11.42 28.18 -6.97
C MET A 107 -12.39 27.37 -7.87
N GLU A 108 -13.33 28.03 -8.56
CA GLU A 108 -14.22 27.38 -9.53
C GLU A 108 -13.45 26.81 -10.74
N GLU A 109 -12.46 27.55 -11.25
CA GLU A 109 -11.56 27.08 -12.32
C GLU A 109 -10.74 25.87 -11.88
N ARG A 110 -10.19 25.89 -10.66
CA ARG A 110 -9.44 24.76 -10.10
C ARG A 110 -10.30 23.51 -9.93
N ALA A 111 -11.54 23.66 -9.47
CA ALA A 111 -12.47 22.55 -9.34
C ALA A 111 -12.81 21.93 -10.71
N LYS A 112 -13.06 22.76 -11.74
CA LYS A 112 -13.26 22.30 -13.12
C LYS A 112 -12.04 21.57 -13.66
N ARG A 113 -10.83 22.08 -13.40
CA ARG A 113 -9.57 21.40 -13.77
C ARG A 113 -9.45 20.04 -13.08
N ARG A 114 -9.79 19.95 -11.80
CA ARG A 114 -9.77 18.68 -11.03
C ARG A 114 -10.77 17.66 -11.58
N GLU A 115 -12.00 18.09 -11.88
CA GLU A 115 -13.03 17.20 -12.47
C GLU A 115 -12.61 16.70 -13.86
N LYS A 116 -12.05 17.60 -14.69
CA LYS A 116 -11.53 17.23 -16.01
C LYS A 116 -10.39 16.22 -15.88
N LEU A 117 -9.41 16.48 -15.02
CA LEU A 117 -8.29 15.57 -14.77
C LEU A 117 -8.77 14.21 -14.28
N GLN A 118 -9.79 14.16 -13.41
CA GLN A 118 -10.39 12.91 -12.95
C GLN A 118 -10.93 12.08 -14.13
N LYS A 119 -11.71 12.70 -15.03
CA LYS A 119 -12.24 12.04 -16.23
C LYS A 119 -11.12 11.59 -17.18
N ASP A 120 -10.09 12.40 -17.32
CA ASP A 120 -8.92 12.08 -18.15
C ASP A 120 -8.14 10.89 -17.58
N VAL A 121 -7.96 10.81 -16.25
CA VAL A 121 -7.34 9.65 -15.58
C VAL A 121 -8.19 8.39 -15.74
N GLU A 122 -9.51 8.48 -15.55
CA GLU A 122 -10.45 7.35 -15.75
C GLU A 122 -10.37 6.80 -17.19
N LYS A 123 -10.23 7.69 -18.17
CA LYS A 123 -10.01 7.30 -19.58
C LYS A 123 -8.69 6.55 -19.76
N GLY A 124 -7.61 7.00 -19.11
CA GLY A 124 -6.33 6.31 -19.14
C GLY A 124 -6.39 4.88 -18.60
N PHE A 125 -7.05 4.67 -17.44
CA PHE A 125 -7.30 3.33 -16.92
C PHE A 125 -8.23 2.49 -17.81
N SER A 126 -9.22 3.12 -18.45
CA SER A 126 -10.10 2.41 -19.40
C SER A 126 -9.30 1.82 -20.57
N HIS A 127 -8.31 2.56 -21.10
CA HIS A 127 -7.42 2.02 -22.13
C HIS A 127 -6.59 0.82 -21.65
N LEU A 128 -6.16 0.78 -20.38
CA LEU A 128 -5.49 -0.39 -19.81
C LEU A 128 -6.43 -1.59 -19.72
N LEU A 129 -7.66 -1.39 -19.25
CA LEU A 129 -8.68 -2.45 -19.15
C LEU A 129 -9.03 -3.03 -20.53
N GLU A 130 -8.99 -2.19 -21.57
CA GLU A 130 -9.20 -2.58 -22.97
C GLU A 130 -7.97 -3.24 -23.61
N GLY A 131 -6.82 -3.31 -22.91
CA GLY A 131 -5.55 -3.80 -23.46
C GLY A 131 -4.91 -2.86 -24.51
N SER A 132 -5.40 -1.62 -24.63
CA SER A 132 -4.88 -0.60 -25.52
C SER A 132 -3.68 0.14 -24.89
N TYR A 133 -2.61 -0.58 -24.59
CA TYR A 133 -1.48 -0.07 -23.81
C TYR A 133 -0.79 1.14 -24.43
N ASP A 134 -0.60 1.18 -25.75
CA ASP A 134 -0.01 2.34 -26.44
C ASP A 134 -0.87 3.60 -26.29
N LYS A 135 -2.19 3.46 -26.37
CA LYS A 135 -3.13 4.57 -26.15
C LYS A 135 -3.09 5.05 -24.70
N ALA A 136 -3.05 4.12 -23.75
CA ALA A 136 -2.91 4.44 -22.34
C ALA A 136 -1.61 5.21 -22.08
N ARG A 137 -0.50 4.75 -22.67
CA ARG A 137 0.82 5.37 -22.54
C ARG A 137 0.83 6.79 -23.07
N HIS A 138 0.47 6.97 -24.34
CA HIS A 138 0.47 8.29 -24.97
C HIS A 138 -0.48 9.28 -24.27
N HIS A 139 -1.64 8.80 -23.81
CA HIS A 139 -2.60 9.63 -23.09
C HIS A 139 -2.06 10.09 -21.72
N ALA A 140 -1.42 9.20 -20.96
CA ALA A 140 -0.84 9.55 -19.67
C ALA A 140 0.42 10.43 -19.79
N GLU A 141 1.30 10.18 -20.77
CA GLU A 141 2.49 11.02 -21.03
C GLU A 141 2.10 12.48 -21.30
N ARG A 142 1.13 12.70 -22.18
CA ARG A 142 0.63 14.06 -22.48
C ARG A 142 0.04 14.75 -21.24
N LEU A 143 -0.63 14.00 -20.36
CA LEU A 143 -1.19 14.58 -19.13
C LEU A 143 -0.09 14.91 -18.11
N LEU A 144 0.99 14.13 -18.05
CA LEU A 144 2.13 14.40 -17.17
C LEU A 144 2.91 15.67 -17.54
N GLU A 145 2.82 16.14 -18.78
CA GLU A 145 3.36 17.46 -19.15
C GLU A 145 2.70 18.61 -18.36
N VAL A 146 1.43 18.42 -17.98
CA VAL A 146 0.64 19.42 -17.24
C VAL A 146 0.50 19.06 -15.76
N TYR A 147 0.51 17.77 -15.42
CA TYR A 147 0.28 17.24 -14.08
C TYR A 147 1.39 16.26 -13.68
N PRO A 148 2.66 16.71 -13.57
CA PRO A 148 3.82 15.83 -13.37
C PRO A 148 3.82 15.08 -12.02
N GLU A 149 2.98 15.49 -11.07
CA GLU A 149 2.90 14.93 -9.72
C GLU A 149 1.59 14.18 -9.47
N ASP A 150 0.93 13.70 -10.53
CA ASP A 150 -0.23 12.82 -10.42
C ASP A 150 0.19 11.35 -10.56
N ASP A 151 0.29 10.66 -9.42
CA ASP A 151 0.72 9.27 -9.35
C ASP A 151 -0.19 8.30 -10.11
N ARG A 152 -1.45 8.66 -10.37
CA ARG A 152 -2.37 7.81 -11.14
C ARG A 152 -1.93 7.73 -12.60
N LEU A 153 -1.39 8.82 -13.15
CA LEU A 153 -0.82 8.86 -14.50
C LEU A 153 0.48 8.05 -14.56
N HIS A 154 1.33 8.15 -13.54
CA HIS A 154 2.52 7.31 -13.45
C HIS A 154 2.16 5.82 -13.31
N ASP A 155 1.12 5.47 -12.56
CA ASP A 155 0.62 4.09 -12.45
C ASP A 155 0.18 3.57 -13.82
N ILE A 156 -0.57 4.38 -14.57
CA ILE A 156 -0.97 4.01 -15.93
C ILE A 156 0.24 3.65 -16.80
N LEU A 157 1.30 4.46 -16.73
CA LEU A 157 2.53 4.22 -17.48
C LEU A 157 3.28 2.97 -17.01
N VAL A 158 3.45 2.79 -15.69
CA VAL A 158 4.11 1.59 -15.17
C VAL A 158 3.35 0.33 -15.57
N THR A 159 2.02 0.33 -15.44
CA THR A 159 1.17 -0.79 -15.83
C THR A 159 1.26 -1.08 -17.33
N ALA A 160 1.22 -0.05 -18.18
CA ALA A 160 1.39 -0.21 -19.63
C ALA A 160 2.75 -0.81 -19.97
N CYS A 161 3.84 -0.26 -19.40
CA CYS A 161 5.20 -0.74 -19.62
C CYS A 161 5.39 -2.20 -19.18
N LEU A 162 4.86 -2.59 -18.01
CA LEU A 162 4.87 -3.99 -17.55
C LEU A 162 4.11 -4.91 -18.53
N ALA A 163 2.98 -4.46 -19.05
CA ALA A 163 2.18 -5.26 -19.97
C ALA A 163 2.81 -5.41 -21.37
N THR A 164 3.59 -4.42 -21.82
CA THR A 164 4.25 -4.44 -23.14
C THR A 164 5.70 -4.95 -23.11
N GLY A 165 6.23 -5.30 -21.94
CA GLY A 165 7.62 -5.79 -21.79
C GLY A 165 8.69 -4.70 -21.69
N ASP A 166 8.30 -3.43 -21.48
CA ASP A 166 9.25 -2.32 -21.26
C ASP A 166 9.61 -2.22 -19.77
N TYR A 167 10.26 -3.27 -19.26
CA TYR A 167 10.50 -3.42 -17.82
C TYR A 167 11.53 -2.42 -17.28
N ASP A 168 12.48 -1.96 -18.10
CA ASP A 168 13.43 -0.91 -17.73
C ASP A 168 12.70 0.40 -17.40
N THR A 169 11.82 0.86 -18.28
CA THR A 169 11.04 2.09 -18.06
C THR A 169 10.11 1.93 -16.85
N ALA A 170 9.46 0.77 -16.69
CA ALA A 170 8.64 0.47 -15.52
C ALA A 170 9.45 0.59 -14.22
N PHE A 171 10.66 0.01 -14.19
CA PHE A 171 11.54 0.01 -13.03
C PHE A 171 12.00 1.40 -12.64
N TYR A 172 12.54 2.17 -13.59
CA TYR A 172 13.04 3.52 -13.29
C TYR A 172 11.90 4.41 -12.81
N ARG A 173 10.74 4.35 -13.48
CA ARG A 173 9.58 5.15 -13.09
C ARG A 173 9.06 4.76 -11.70
N ALA A 174 8.89 3.47 -11.42
CA ALA A 174 8.41 3.01 -10.11
C ALA A 174 9.40 3.34 -8.98
N ARG A 175 10.71 3.18 -9.22
CA ARG A 175 11.76 3.58 -8.27
C ARG A 175 11.72 5.07 -7.97
N THR A 176 11.66 5.91 -9.00
CA THR A 176 11.60 7.36 -8.83
C THR A 176 10.35 7.77 -8.05
N ARG A 177 9.18 7.21 -8.39
CA ARG A 177 7.95 7.55 -7.66
C ARG A 177 7.93 7.01 -6.23
N TRP A 178 8.57 5.86 -5.96
CA TRP A 178 8.79 5.40 -4.59
C TRP A 178 9.62 6.40 -3.78
N GLN A 179 10.73 6.91 -4.33
CA GLN A 179 11.56 7.92 -3.66
C GLN A 179 10.78 9.22 -3.41
N VAL A 180 9.99 9.66 -4.39
CA VAL A 180 9.11 10.83 -4.23
C VAL A 180 8.09 10.60 -3.12
N ALA A 181 7.46 9.43 -3.05
CA ALA A 181 6.48 9.12 -2.02
C ALA A 181 7.09 9.09 -0.62
N VAL A 182 8.32 8.56 -0.47
CA VAL A 182 9.07 8.61 0.81
C VAL A 182 9.34 10.05 1.20
N GLU A 183 9.88 10.86 0.29
CA GLU A 183 10.16 12.27 0.53
C GLU A 183 8.89 13.06 0.90
N GLU A 184 7.77 12.84 0.19
CA GLU A 184 6.49 13.49 0.48
C GLU A 184 5.92 13.05 1.84
N LYS A 185 6.08 11.78 2.21
CA LYS A 185 5.65 11.28 3.53
C LYS A 185 6.46 11.95 4.64
N ASP A 186 7.78 11.95 4.54
CA ASP A 186 8.67 12.52 5.55
C ASP A 186 8.43 14.04 5.68
N PHE A 187 8.37 14.74 4.55
CA PHE A 187 8.06 16.16 4.53
C PHE A 187 6.67 16.46 5.12
N PHE A 188 5.64 15.69 4.76
CA PHE A 188 4.30 15.90 5.31
C PHE A 188 4.26 15.65 6.82
N GLN A 189 4.99 14.64 7.32
CA GLN A 189 5.10 14.37 8.75
C GLN A 189 5.75 15.52 9.51
N GLU A 190 6.69 16.25 8.89
CA GLU A 190 7.36 17.40 9.49
C GLU A 190 6.57 18.71 9.32
N ASN A 191 5.81 18.88 8.22
CA ASN A 191 5.28 20.19 7.82
C ASN A 191 3.74 20.26 7.76
N GLY A 192 3.04 19.12 7.70
CA GLY A 192 1.57 19.06 7.63
C GLY A 192 0.95 19.42 6.25
N TYR A 193 1.77 19.50 5.20
CA TYR A 193 1.33 19.66 3.80
C TYR A 193 2.32 18.97 2.84
N HIS A 194 1.92 18.77 1.59
CA HIS A 194 2.76 18.14 0.57
C HIS A 194 3.77 19.11 -0.02
N LYS A 195 5.03 18.71 -0.13
CA LYS A 195 6.14 19.58 -0.58
C LYS A 195 5.86 20.12 -1.98
N ARG A 196 5.47 19.24 -2.89
CA ARG A 196 5.17 19.54 -4.30
C ARG A 196 3.82 20.23 -4.52
N GLU A 197 2.88 20.13 -3.58
CA GLU A 197 1.64 20.90 -3.62
C GLU A 197 1.89 22.38 -3.27
N GLY A 198 2.89 22.62 -2.41
CA GLY A 198 3.23 23.92 -1.87
C GLY A 198 2.23 24.38 -0.80
N LEU A 199 2.63 25.37 0.00
CA LEU A 199 1.83 25.88 1.11
C LEU A 199 0.50 26.51 0.64
N GLU A 200 0.52 27.19 -0.50
CA GLU A 200 -0.67 27.81 -1.10
C GLU A 200 -1.63 26.78 -1.71
N ARG A 201 -1.15 25.54 -1.86
CA ARG A 201 -1.87 24.42 -2.46
C ARG A 201 -2.56 24.81 -3.75
N LYS A 202 -1.86 25.42 -4.71
CA LYS A 202 -2.46 25.83 -6.00
C LYS A 202 -2.40 24.69 -7.02
N GLU A 203 -1.34 23.91 -6.98
CA GLU A 203 -1.14 22.79 -7.88
C GLU A 203 -2.12 21.65 -7.60
N LEU A 204 -2.41 20.86 -8.64
CA LEU A 204 -3.15 19.61 -8.51
C LEU A 204 -2.14 18.47 -8.42
N VAL A 205 -2.03 17.88 -7.24
CA VAL A 205 -1.18 16.72 -6.99
C VAL A 205 -2.03 15.53 -6.58
N HIS A 206 -1.50 14.33 -6.80
CA HIS A 206 -2.08 13.11 -6.27
C HIS A 206 -0.95 12.14 -5.93
N PHE A 207 -0.77 11.85 -4.64
CA PHE A 207 0.27 10.94 -4.18
C PHE A 207 -0.32 9.61 -3.70
N TYR A 208 0.31 8.52 -4.11
CA TYR A 208 0.15 7.23 -3.49
C TYR A 208 1.08 7.09 -2.28
N SER A 209 0.78 6.15 -1.40
CA SER A 209 1.64 5.86 -0.25
C SER A 209 2.98 5.23 -0.70
N PRO A 210 4.06 5.37 0.08
CA PRO A 210 5.32 4.68 -0.20
C PRO A 210 5.15 3.18 -0.41
N ALA A 211 4.28 2.54 0.38
CA ALA A 211 4.01 1.10 0.27
C ALA A 211 3.38 0.71 -1.09
N THR A 212 2.57 1.59 -1.69
CA THR A 212 1.96 1.35 -3.01
C THR A 212 3.00 1.39 -4.11
N TRP A 213 3.95 2.35 -4.03
CA TRP A 213 5.04 2.44 -4.99
C TRP A 213 6.13 1.38 -4.76
N LEU A 214 6.38 1.00 -3.50
CA LEU A 214 7.33 -0.06 -3.15
C LEU A 214 6.93 -1.40 -3.79
N GLU A 215 5.65 -1.72 -3.78
CA GLU A 215 5.11 -2.89 -4.48
C GLU A 215 5.37 -2.83 -5.99
N LYS A 216 5.00 -1.72 -6.64
CA LYS A 216 5.21 -1.56 -8.09
C LYS A 216 6.69 -1.61 -8.45
N PHE A 217 7.53 -1.05 -7.59
CA PHE A 217 8.98 -1.08 -7.74
C PHE A 217 9.50 -2.52 -7.64
N TRP A 218 9.00 -3.32 -6.68
CA TRP A 218 9.34 -4.73 -6.57
C TRP A 218 8.92 -5.53 -7.81
N ILE A 219 7.67 -5.35 -8.27
CA ILE A 219 7.17 -6.03 -9.47
C ILE A 219 8.05 -5.71 -10.69
N ALA A 220 8.38 -4.44 -10.90
CA ALA A 220 9.23 -4.03 -12.02
C ALA A 220 10.68 -4.53 -11.90
N GLN A 221 11.25 -4.54 -10.69
CA GLN A 221 12.57 -5.12 -10.44
C GLN A 221 12.59 -6.61 -10.76
N ARG A 222 11.57 -7.34 -10.31
CA ARG A 222 11.45 -8.77 -10.57
C ARG A 222 11.18 -9.06 -12.05
N ALA A 223 10.35 -8.28 -12.73
CA ALA A 223 10.11 -8.43 -14.16
C ALA A 223 11.40 -8.34 -14.99
N ARG A 224 12.27 -7.35 -14.70
CA ARG A 224 13.59 -7.22 -15.33
C ARG A 224 14.49 -8.42 -15.03
N ALA A 225 14.56 -8.84 -13.77
CA ALA A 225 15.40 -9.97 -13.37
C ALA A 225 14.94 -11.28 -14.01
N TYR A 226 13.62 -11.52 -14.04
CA TYR A 226 13.04 -12.72 -14.63
C TYR A 226 13.24 -12.81 -16.13
N GLU A 227 13.20 -11.69 -16.85
CA GLU A 227 13.48 -11.68 -18.29
C GLU A 227 14.93 -12.12 -18.60
N GLN A 228 15.87 -11.76 -17.74
CA GLN A 228 17.28 -12.16 -17.89
C GLN A 228 17.52 -13.61 -17.44
N GLU A 229 16.88 -14.02 -16.35
CA GLU A 229 17.06 -15.35 -15.75
C GLU A 229 16.33 -16.45 -16.54
N PHE A 230 15.15 -16.12 -17.08
CA PHE A 230 14.31 -17.02 -17.87
C PHE A 230 14.06 -16.41 -19.25
N PRO A 231 15.04 -16.46 -20.16
CA PRO A 231 14.85 -15.95 -21.51
C PRO A 231 13.84 -16.83 -22.26
N ARG A 232 12.97 -16.20 -23.06
CA ARG A 232 12.06 -16.95 -23.94
C ARG A 232 12.86 -17.62 -25.06
N THR A 233 12.56 -18.89 -25.32
CA THR A 233 13.23 -19.72 -26.33
C THR A 233 12.75 -19.46 -27.76
N GLY A 234 11.74 -18.60 -27.95
CA GLY A 234 11.14 -18.30 -29.26
C GLY A 234 10.16 -19.36 -29.76
N ASP A 235 9.74 -20.32 -28.92
CA ASP A 235 8.68 -21.27 -29.27
C ASP A 235 7.30 -20.61 -29.22
N ASP A 236 6.80 -20.20 -30.41
CA ASP A 236 5.46 -19.62 -30.57
C ASP A 236 4.33 -20.50 -29.98
N ARG A 237 4.55 -21.82 -29.82
CA ARG A 237 3.57 -22.72 -29.22
C ARG A 237 3.35 -22.41 -27.74
N LEU A 238 4.41 -22.13 -26.98
CA LEU A 238 4.33 -21.82 -25.55
C LEU A 238 3.69 -20.44 -25.33
N ASP A 239 4.02 -19.46 -26.18
CA ASP A 239 3.37 -18.15 -26.17
C ASP A 239 1.87 -18.25 -26.49
N ARG A 240 1.49 -19.04 -27.50
CA ARG A 240 0.07 -19.33 -27.79
C ARG A 240 -0.61 -20.00 -26.61
N LEU A 241 0.06 -20.94 -25.95
CA LEU A 241 -0.50 -21.67 -24.82
C LEU A 241 -0.73 -20.76 -23.60
N ALA A 242 0.24 -19.92 -23.26
CA ALA A 242 0.06 -18.88 -22.24
C ALA A 242 -1.02 -17.85 -22.65
N GLY A 243 -1.12 -17.55 -23.95
CA GLY A 243 -2.19 -16.71 -24.51
C GLY A 243 -3.59 -17.30 -24.30
N LYS A 244 -3.77 -18.63 -24.43
CA LYS A 244 -5.04 -19.30 -24.12
C LYS A 244 -5.47 -19.09 -22.66
N LEU A 245 -4.53 -19.00 -21.72
CA LEU A 245 -4.84 -18.77 -20.30
C LEU A 245 -5.47 -17.38 -20.06
N LYS A 246 -5.15 -16.38 -20.89
CA LYS A 246 -5.75 -15.03 -20.81
C LYS A 246 -7.26 -15.02 -21.06
N LEU A 247 -7.82 -16.09 -21.63
CA LEU A 247 -9.27 -16.28 -21.75
C LEU A 247 -9.98 -16.21 -20.39
N ALA A 248 -9.29 -16.53 -19.28
CA ALA A 248 -9.80 -16.33 -17.92
C ALA A 248 -10.26 -14.88 -17.66
N ASN A 249 -9.70 -13.91 -18.36
CA ASN A 249 -10.00 -12.48 -18.16
C ASN A 249 -11.28 -12.03 -18.86
N ASP A 250 -11.92 -12.88 -19.68
CA ASP A 250 -13.17 -12.55 -20.36
C ASP A 250 -14.34 -12.51 -19.37
N MET A 251 -14.68 -11.30 -18.93
CA MET A 251 -15.77 -11.04 -17.99
C MET A 251 -17.16 -11.27 -18.60
N LYS A 252 -17.30 -11.27 -19.94
CA LYS A 252 -18.57 -11.61 -20.59
C LYS A 252 -18.80 -13.11 -20.56
N ARG A 253 -17.74 -13.88 -20.80
CA ARG A 253 -17.75 -15.34 -20.72
C ARG A 253 -17.85 -15.85 -19.28
N PHE A 254 -17.20 -15.16 -18.34
CA PHE A 254 -17.11 -15.57 -16.94
C PHE A 254 -17.56 -14.42 -16.01
N PRO A 255 -18.87 -14.21 -15.84
CA PRO A 255 -19.39 -13.13 -14.99
C PRO A 255 -19.21 -13.39 -13.48
N GLN A 256 -19.00 -14.65 -13.07
CA GLN A 256 -18.83 -15.05 -11.67
C GLN A 256 -17.58 -14.42 -11.06
N ARG A 257 -17.68 -14.04 -9.79
CA ARG A 257 -16.62 -13.39 -8.99
C ARG A 257 -16.15 -14.31 -7.87
N ASP A 258 -15.11 -13.86 -7.17
CA ASP A 258 -14.56 -14.52 -5.98
C ASP A 258 -14.25 -16.02 -6.22
N ALA A 259 -14.43 -16.86 -5.20
CA ALA A 259 -14.10 -18.29 -5.27
C ALA A 259 -14.87 -19.04 -6.38
N GLU A 260 -16.16 -18.70 -6.58
CA GLU A 260 -16.97 -19.28 -7.67
C GLU A 260 -16.41 -18.91 -9.05
N GLY A 261 -15.94 -17.67 -9.19
CA GLY A 261 -15.29 -17.17 -10.40
C GLY A 261 -14.00 -17.92 -10.74
N VAL A 262 -13.19 -18.24 -9.73
CA VAL A 262 -11.96 -19.03 -9.90
C VAL A 262 -12.30 -20.46 -10.35
N GLU A 263 -13.24 -21.11 -9.67
CA GLU A 263 -13.60 -22.51 -9.94
C GLU A 263 -14.25 -22.68 -11.32
N THR A 264 -15.13 -21.77 -11.71
CA THR A 264 -15.76 -21.78 -13.04
C THR A 264 -14.71 -21.69 -14.16
N ARG A 265 -13.74 -20.78 -14.00
CA ARG A 265 -12.63 -20.62 -14.95
C ARG A 265 -11.71 -21.83 -14.95
N ARG A 266 -11.42 -22.42 -13.78
CA ARG A 266 -10.60 -23.63 -13.65
C ARG A 266 -11.19 -24.78 -14.47
N ARG A 267 -12.48 -25.08 -14.28
CA ARG A 267 -13.18 -26.11 -15.05
C ARG A 267 -13.18 -25.85 -16.55
N ALA A 268 -13.43 -24.61 -16.95
CA ALA A 268 -13.49 -24.24 -18.36
C ALA A 268 -12.11 -24.27 -19.06
N LEU A 269 -11.04 -24.03 -18.31
CA LEU A 269 -9.66 -23.98 -18.82
C LEU A 269 -8.87 -25.25 -18.53
N GLU A 270 -9.45 -26.29 -17.94
CA GLU A 270 -8.72 -27.51 -17.56
C GLU A 270 -7.89 -28.13 -18.70
N PRO A 271 -8.38 -28.22 -19.97
CA PRO A 271 -7.54 -28.70 -21.06
C PRO A 271 -6.26 -27.86 -21.27
N VAL A 272 -6.39 -26.53 -21.15
CA VAL A 272 -5.26 -25.59 -21.27
C VAL A 272 -4.30 -25.75 -20.09
N LEU A 273 -4.84 -25.89 -18.87
CA LEU A 273 -4.03 -26.09 -17.66
C LEU A 273 -3.23 -27.41 -17.75
N VAL A 274 -3.83 -28.48 -18.26
CA VAL A 274 -3.14 -29.77 -18.49
C VAL A 274 -2.03 -29.63 -19.52
N GLU A 275 -2.28 -28.97 -20.66
CA GLU A 275 -1.25 -28.69 -21.67
C GLU A 275 -0.06 -27.91 -21.06
N ILE A 276 -0.33 -26.90 -20.22
CA ILE A 276 0.73 -26.12 -19.56
C ILE A 276 1.53 -26.99 -18.59
N ARG A 277 0.87 -27.83 -17.78
CA ARG A 277 1.54 -28.75 -16.85
C ARG A 277 2.46 -29.72 -17.59
N GLN A 278 2.03 -30.23 -18.75
CA GLN A 278 2.81 -31.14 -19.58
C GLN A 278 4.02 -30.46 -20.24
N ALA A 279 3.91 -29.17 -20.60
CA ALA A 279 5.02 -28.40 -21.12
C ALA A 279 6.11 -28.12 -20.06
N GLY A 280 5.77 -28.23 -18.77
CA GLY A 280 6.75 -28.23 -17.69
C GLY A 280 7.47 -26.88 -17.49
N PRO A 281 8.71 -26.88 -16.96
CA PRO A 281 9.43 -25.66 -16.59
C PRO A 281 9.66 -24.66 -17.74
N ASP A 282 9.64 -25.10 -19.00
CA ASP A 282 9.76 -24.21 -20.16
C ASP A 282 8.63 -23.16 -20.23
N MET A 283 7.53 -23.38 -19.50
CA MET A 283 6.43 -22.43 -19.38
C MET A 283 6.72 -21.24 -18.46
N ILE A 284 7.71 -21.33 -17.55
CA ILE A 284 8.06 -20.26 -16.59
C ILE A 284 8.16 -18.88 -17.27
N PRO A 285 8.98 -18.66 -18.31
CA PRO A 285 9.13 -17.35 -18.95
C PRO A 285 7.86 -16.82 -19.65
N HIS A 286 6.88 -17.70 -19.91
CA HIS A 286 5.60 -17.33 -20.52
C HIS A 286 4.50 -17.08 -19.48
N LEU A 287 4.63 -17.66 -18.28
CA LEU A 287 3.68 -17.48 -17.17
C LEU A 287 4.01 -16.26 -16.30
N LEU A 288 5.30 -15.98 -16.04
CA LEU A 288 5.70 -14.86 -15.17
C LEU A 288 5.13 -13.50 -15.60
N PRO A 289 5.09 -13.13 -16.90
CA PRO A 289 4.48 -11.87 -17.34
C PRO A 289 3.00 -11.74 -17.01
N LEU A 290 2.27 -12.85 -16.83
CA LEU A 290 0.87 -12.81 -16.42
C LEU A 290 0.69 -12.34 -14.97
N CYS A 291 1.75 -12.38 -14.15
CA CYS A 291 1.72 -12.01 -12.74
C CYS A 291 1.98 -10.52 -12.47
N TYR A 292 2.59 -9.78 -13.40
CA TYR A 292 2.99 -8.39 -13.15
C TYR A 292 1.80 -7.43 -13.06
N THR A 293 0.65 -7.85 -13.58
CA THR A 293 -0.63 -7.16 -13.43
C THR A 293 -1.67 -8.16 -12.93
N PHE A 294 -2.42 -7.79 -11.88
CA PHE A 294 -3.47 -8.66 -11.37
C PHE A 294 -4.52 -8.95 -12.45
N SER A 295 -4.80 -10.23 -12.67
CA SER A 295 -5.85 -10.68 -13.60
C SER A 295 -6.38 -12.06 -13.18
N TRP A 296 -7.49 -12.49 -13.77
CA TRP A 296 -7.97 -13.85 -13.53
C TRP A 296 -6.97 -14.91 -13.98
N ALA A 297 -6.24 -14.65 -15.07
CA ALA A 297 -5.18 -15.54 -15.56
C ALA A 297 -4.04 -15.68 -14.55
N SER A 298 -3.65 -14.60 -13.86
CA SER A 298 -2.55 -14.61 -12.90
C SER A 298 -2.81 -15.56 -11.71
N LEU A 299 -4.08 -15.75 -11.34
CA LEU A 299 -4.47 -16.63 -10.23
C LEU A 299 -4.15 -18.12 -10.47
N PHE A 300 -3.96 -18.54 -11.72
CA PHE A 300 -3.59 -19.92 -12.03
C PHE A 300 -2.09 -20.17 -11.94
N VAL A 301 -1.27 -19.12 -11.99
CA VAL A 301 0.18 -19.26 -12.09
C VAL A 301 0.83 -19.92 -10.86
N PRO A 302 0.44 -19.63 -9.60
CA PRO A 302 1.07 -20.27 -8.44
C PRO A 302 0.91 -21.79 -8.44
N ASP A 303 -0.28 -22.30 -8.76
CA ASP A 303 -0.55 -23.74 -8.86
C ASP A 303 0.21 -24.39 -10.02
N LEU A 304 0.34 -23.68 -11.14
CA LEU A 304 1.09 -24.15 -12.31
C LEU A 304 2.59 -24.24 -11.99
N LEU A 305 3.17 -23.20 -11.39
CA LEU A 305 4.57 -23.19 -10.97
C LEU A 305 4.86 -24.32 -9.97
N ALA A 306 4.00 -24.51 -8.97
CA ALA A 306 4.15 -25.58 -7.97
C ALA A 306 4.09 -26.98 -8.58
N SER A 307 3.49 -27.15 -9.77
CA SER A 307 3.46 -28.44 -10.47
C SER A 307 4.75 -28.76 -11.23
N PHE A 308 5.65 -27.79 -11.41
CA PHE A 308 6.88 -27.96 -12.17
C PHE A 308 8.02 -28.48 -11.28
N SER A 309 8.75 -29.48 -11.77
CA SER A 309 10.00 -29.93 -11.14
C SER A 309 11.16 -29.03 -11.56
N HIS A 310 11.30 -27.87 -10.91
CA HIS A 310 12.37 -26.90 -11.20
C HIS A 310 12.85 -26.21 -9.91
N GLU A 311 14.16 -26.08 -9.74
CA GLU A 311 14.78 -25.58 -8.49
C GLU A 311 14.41 -24.14 -8.14
N ALA A 312 14.15 -23.30 -9.15
CA ALA A 312 13.75 -21.91 -8.94
C ALA A 312 12.30 -21.74 -8.44
N VAL A 313 11.44 -22.77 -8.51
CA VAL A 313 10.00 -22.63 -8.20
C VAL A 313 9.74 -22.11 -6.78
N PRO A 314 10.36 -22.66 -5.71
CA PRO A 314 10.18 -22.12 -4.36
C PRO A 314 10.56 -20.64 -4.26
N ARG A 315 11.70 -20.24 -4.86
CA ARG A 315 12.15 -18.84 -4.88
C ARG A 315 11.16 -17.94 -5.62
N LEU A 316 10.68 -18.38 -6.79
CA LEU A 316 9.66 -17.67 -7.58
C LEU A 316 8.37 -17.48 -6.77
N LEU A 317 7.87 -18.52 -6.10
CA LEU A 317 6.67 -18.42 -5.25
C LEU A 317 6.89 -17.44 -4.10
N ALA A 318 8.07 -17.43 -3.48
CA ALA A 318 8.39 -16.48 -2.41
C ALA A 318 8.39 -15.04 -2.91
N GLU A 319 9.06 -14.75 -4.03
CA GLU A 319 9.13 -13.41 -4.61
C GLU A 319 7.79 -12.93 -5.16
N LEU A 320 7.00 -13.82 -5.77
CA LEU A 320 5.64 -13.53 -6.25
C LEU A 320 4.67 -13.28 -5.09
N SER A 321 4.87 -13.91 -3.93
CA SER A 321 4.04 -13.66 -2.74
C SER A 321 4.14 -12.22 -2.23
N MET A 322 5.21 -11.51 -2.60
CA MET A 322 5.42 -10.10 -2.25
C MET A 322 4.65 -9.14 -3.18
N PHE A 323 3.99 -9.63 -4.22
CA PHE A 323 3.09 -8.83 -5.05
C PHE A 323 1.81 -8.66 -4.24
N ARG A 324 1.46 -7.44 -3.80
CA ARG A 324 0.39 -7.20 -2.80
C ARG A 324 -1.04 -7.35 -3.36
N PHE A 325 -1.22 -8.32 -4.24
CA PHE A 325 -2.51 -8.84 -4.66
C PHE A 325 -2.94 -9.90 -3.64
N PRO A 326 -3.80 -9.59 -2.65
CA PRO A 326 -3.93 -10.42 -1.44
C PRO A 326 -4.27 -11.88 -1.72
N TYR A 327 -5.19 -12.12 -2.66
CA TYR A 327 -5.59 -13.47 -3.03
C TYR A 327 -4.47 -14.24 -3.77
N PHE A 328 -3.78 -13.57 -4.71
CA PHE A 328 -2.66 -14.17 -5.46
C PHE A 328 -1.45 -14.45 -4.55
N ALA A 329 -1.10 -13.51 -3.68
CA ALA A 329 -0.03 -13.69 -2.69
C ALA A 329 -0.33 -14.89 -1.78
N GLN A 330 -1.56 -15.00 -1.29
CA GLN A 330 -1.98 -16.13 -0.45
C GLN A 330 -1.87 -17.48 -1.17
N MET A 331 -2.14 -17.53 -2.49
CA MET A 331 -1.93 -18.74 -3.27
C MET A 331 -0.45 -19.13 -3.34
N CYS A 332 0.45 -18.16 -3.54
CA CYS A 332 1.89 -18.41 -3.51
C CYS A 332 2.35 -18.93 -2.13
N LEU A 333 1.92 -18.27 -1.06
CA LEU A 333 2.28 -18.65 0.33
C LEU A 333 1.76 -20.03 0.69
N LYS A 334 0.55 -20.41 0.26
CA LYS A 334 0.02 -21.78 0.48
C LYS A 334 0.89 -22.85 -0.18
N GLN A 335 1.41 -22.58 -1.37
CA GLN A 335 2.30 -23.53 -2.04
C GLN A 335 3.61 -23.67 -1.27
N LEU A 336 4.17 -22.57 -0.72
CA LEU A 336 5.34 -22.62 0.15
C LEU A 336 5.09 -23.35 1.47
N GLU A 337 3.96 -23.08 2.14
CA GLU A 337 3.57 -23.76 3.37
C GLU A 337 3.42 -25.28 3.15
N ALA A 338 2.86 -25.69 2.01
CA ALA A 338 2.74 -27.10 1.63
C ALA A 338 4.09 -27.80 1.38
N MET A 339 5.16 -27.05 1.08
CA MET A 339 6.52 -27.59 0.97
C MET A 339 7.15 -27.90 2.34
N GLY A 340 6.57 -27.38 3.43
CA GLY A 340 7.04 -27.58 4.80
C GLY A 340 8.48 -27.09 4.99
N GLU A 341 9.29 -27.87 5.70
CA GLU A 341 10.69 -27.54 6.05
C GLU A 341 11.55 -27.19 4.82
N LYS A 342 11.25 -27.75 3.64
CA LYS A 342 12.00 -27.45 2.40
C LYS A 342 11.88 -25.99 1.95
N ALA A 343 10.83 -25.27 2.38
CA ALA A 343 10.68 -23.86 2.07
C ALA A 343 11.53 -22.95 2.97
N VAL A 344 11.95 -23.42 4.15
CA VAL A 344 12.61 -22.58 5.16
C VAL A 344 13.93 -21.97 4.65
N PRO A 345 14.87 -22.73 4.04
CA PRO A 345 16.12 -22.14 3.54
C PRO A 345 15.90 -21.13 2.41
N VAL A 346 14.88 -21.36 1.56
CA VAL A 346 14.53 -20.46 0.46
C VAL A 346 13.93 -19.16 1.01
N ILE A 347 13.04 -19.27 2.00
CA ILE A 347 12.48 -18.11 2.68
C ILE A 347 13.61 -17.32 3.39
N ALA A 348 14.54 -18.00 4.05
CA ALA A 348 15.69 -17.39 4.70
C ALA A 348 16.53 -16.56 3.71
N GLN A 349 16.81 -17.15 2.54
CA GLN A 349 17.51 -16.44 1.46
C GLN A 349 16.77 -15.17 1.05
N VAL A 350 15.48 -15.26 0.71
CA VAL A 350 14.68 -14.10 0.26
C VAL A 350 14.55 -13.04 1.36
N LEU A 351 14.47 -13.44 2.62
CA LEU A 351 14.49 -12.51 3.76
C LEU A 351 15.81 -11.76 3.85
N SER A 352 16.95 -12.42 3.62
CA SER A 352 18.28 -11.79 3.70
C SER A 352 18.60 -10.81 2.56
N GLU A 353 17.98 -10.99 1.39
CA GLU A 353 18.26 -10.19 0.20
C GLU A 353 17.32 -8.98 0.09
N ASN A 354 17.71 -7.89 -0.58
CA ASN A 354 16.78 -6.79 -0.90
C ASN A 354 16.08 -6.16 0.33
N ALA A 355 16.83 -5.78 1.38
CA ALA A 355 16.29 -5.20 2.63
C ALA A 355 15.34 -3.99 2.44
N ALA A 356 15.49 -3.23 1.35
CA ALA A 356 14.57 -2.14 1.01
C ALA A 356 13.09 -2.58 0.85
N PHE A 357 12.84 -3.89 0.68
CA PHE A 357 11.51 -4.46 0.47
C PHE A 357 11.01 -5.30 1.66
N ASP A 358 11.63 -5.22 2.84
CA ASP A 358 11.28 -6.06 3.99
C ASP A 358 9.80 -5.94 4.41
N GLU A 359 9.20 -4.77 4.22
CA GLU A 359 7.75 -4.57 4.46
C GLU A 359 6.84 -5.43 3.58
N LEU A 360 7.33 -5.89 2.42
CA LEU A 360 6.60 -6.78 1.51
C LEU A 360 6.75 -8.26 1.88
N LYS A 361 7.76 -8.62 2.69
CA LYS A 361 8.11 -10.02 2.99
C LYS A 361 7.30 -10.63 4.14
N VAL A 362 6.38 -9.88 4.74
CA VAL A 362 5.63 -10.31 5.92
C VAL A 362 4.82 -11.59 5.70
N GLY A 363 4.39 -11.88 4.47
CA GLY A 363 3.77 -13.16 4.12
C GLY A 363 4.70 -14.36 4.35
N LEU A 364 5.99 -14.21 4.02
CA LEU A 364 7.00 -15.26 4.22
C LEU A 364 7.28 -15.49 5.70
N ILE A 365 7.30 -14.42 6.50
CA ILE A 365 7.40 -14.49 7.96
C ILE A 365 6.25 -15.33 8.53
N MET A 366 5.04 -15.18 7.98
CA MET A 366 3.90 -15.99 8.42
C MET A 366 4.01 -17.46 8.04
N VAL A 367 4.65 -17.78 6.90
CA VAL A 367 4.94 -19.17 6.52
C VAL A 367 5.95 -19.79 7.50
N LEU A 368 7.01 -19.08 7.90
CA LEU A 368 7.92 -19.55 8.95
C LEU A 368 7.18 -19.86 10.27
N GLY A 369 6.18 -19.05 10.62
CA GLY A 369 5.33 -19.31 11.80
C GLY A 369 4.42 -20.54 11.66
N ALA A 370 4.11 -20.97 10.44
CA ALA A 370 3.29 -22.16 10.17
C ALA A 370 4.12 -23.45 10.04
N VAL A 371 5.45 -23.33 9.85
CA VAL A 371 6.38 -24.45 9.66
C VAL A 371 7.38 -24.47 10.83
N PRO A 372 7.02 -25.02 12.01
CA PRO A 372 7.89 -24.99 13.18
C PRO A 372 9.10 -25.90 13.02
N THR A 373 10.29 -25.29 12.95
CA THR A 373 11.61 -25.93 12.88
C THR A 373 12.61 -25.12 13.71
N GLU A 374 13.78 -25.67 14.02
CA GLU A 374 14.82 -24.92 14.73
C GLU A 374 15.29 -23.70 13.91
N GLU A 375 15.43 -23.86 12.60
CA GLU A 375 15.83 -22.78 11.69
C GLU A 375 14.75 -21.68 11.59
N SER A 376 13.48 -22.04 11.41
CA SER A 376 12.40 -21.04 11.36
C SER A 376 12.24 -20.32 12.69
N PHE A 377 12.42 -21.01 13.82
CA PHE A 377 12.41 -20.37 15.14
C PHE A 377 13.53 -19.35 15.27
N SER A 378 14.76 -19.73 14.90
CA SER A 378 15.93 -18.85 14.94
C SER A 378 15.75 -17.60 14.08
N LEU A 379 15.27 -17.78 12.83
CA LEU A 379 14.98 -16.67 11.92
C LEU A 379 13.91 -15.72 12.47
N LEU A 380 12.82 -16.26 13.01
CA LEU A 380 11.75 -15.46 13.60
C LEU A 380 12.23 -14.70 14.84
N ALA A 381 13.01 -15.34 15.70
CA ALA A 381 13.62 -14.70 16.85
C ALA A 381 14.52 -13.52 16.43
N GLN A 382 15.36 -13.70 15.40
CA GLN A 382 16.18 -12.61 14.85
C GLN A 382 15.33 -11.46 14.28
N LEU A 383 14.24 -11.77 13.58
CA LEU A 383 13.35 -10.76 13.00
C LEU A 383 12.55 -9.97 14.04
N THR A 384 12.41 -10.47 15.27
CA THR A 384 11.88 -9.64 16.38
C THR A 384 12.78 -8.45 16.71
N GLU A 385 14.02 -8.46 16.22
CA GLU A 385 14.97 -7.36 16.41
C GLU A 385 15.05 -6.37 15.24
N HIS A 386 14.29 -6.59 14.16
CA HIS A 386 14.33 -5.80 12.94
C HIS A 386 14.08 -4.29 13.16
N GLU A 387 14.65 -3.43 12.30
CA GLU A 387 14.52 -1.96 12.44
C GLU A 387 13.07 -1.48 12.25
N SER A 388 12.36 -2.05 11.27
CA SER A 388 10.95 -1.75 11.01
C SER A 388 10.03 -2.35 12.08
N PRO A 389 9.27 -1.52 12.84
CA PRO A 389 8.28 -2.00 13.81
C PRO A 389 7.19 -2.88 13.18
N TYR A 390 6.88 -2.64 11.90
CA TYR A 390 5.90 -3.44 11.17
C TYR A 390 6.37 -4.89 11.03
N VAL A 391 7.64 -5.11 10.66
CA VAL A 391 8.26 -6.44 10.56
C VAL A 391 8.34 -7.11 11.92
N VAL A 392 8.78 -6.38 12.96
CA VAL A 392 8.85 -6.90 14.34
C VAL A 392 7.49 -7.43 14.81
N ASN A 393 6.41 -6.69 14.53
CA ASN A 393 5.06 -7.12 14.90
C ASN A 393 4.66 -8.44 14.22
N TRP A 394 4.96 -8.61 12.93
CA TRP A 394 4.66 -9.84 12.21
C TRP A 394 5.55 -11.01 12.66
N ALA A 395 6.84 -10.76 12.88
CA ALA A 395 7.78 -11.75 13.38
C ALA A 395 7.38 -12.29 14.76
N ALA A 396 7.00 -11.40 15.68
CA ALA A 396 6.54 -11.79 17.01
C ALA A 396 5.23 -12.61 16.96
N GLN A 397 4.27 -12.23 16.10
CA GLN A 397 3.05 -13.01 15.90
C GLN A 397 3.34 -14.40 15.31
N ALA A 398 4.25 -14.49 14.33
CA ALA A 398 4.66 -15.75 13.73
C ALA A 398 5.41 -16.65 14.74
N LEU A 399 6.34 -16.07 15.52
CA LEU A 399 7.08 -16.78 16.57
C LEU A 399 6.14 -17.33 17.64
N GLY A 400 5.10 -16.57 18.01
CA GLY A 400 4.06 -17.03 18.93
C GLY A 400 3.35 -18.31 18.49
N ARG A 401 3.20 -18.54 17.18
CA ARG A 401 2.54 -19.74 16.64
C ARG A 401 3.33 -21.02 16.85
N HIS A 402 4.64 -20.92 17.04
CA HIS A 402 5.48 -22.09 17.38
C HIS A 402 5.17 -22.63 18.76
N LYS A 403 4.54 -21.83 19.63
CA LYS A 403 4.14 -22.25 20.98
C LYS A 403 5.32 -22.76 21.83
N ASN A 404 6.52 -22.28 21.52
CA ASN A 404 7.74 -22.64 22.20
C ASN A 404 8.01 -21.67 23.36
N PRO A 405 8.09 -22.12 24.63
CA PRO A 405 8.41 -21.25 25.77
C PRO A 405 9.73 -20.47 25.64
N GLN A 406 10.69 -20.97 24.85
CA GLN A 406 11.94 -20.25 24.55
C GLN A 406 11.71 -18.94 23.77
N ALA A 407 10.51 -18.73 23.20
CA ALA A 407 10.14 -17.48 22.52
C ALA A 407 9.91 -16.32 23.50
N LEU A 408 9.59 -16.59 24.78
CA LEU A 408 9.14 -15.57 25.73
C LEU A 408 10.09 -14.36 25.85
N PRO A 409 11.42 -14.52 26.01
CA PRO A 409 12.32 -13.37 26.12
C PRO A 409 12.31 -12.47 24.87
N TYR A 410 12.19 -13.08 23.68
CA TYR A 410 12.13 -12.34 22.41
C TYR A 410 10.80 -11.58 22.28
N LEU A 411 9.69 -12.21 22.67
CA LEU A 411 8.35 -11.61 22.61
C LEU A 411 8.19 -10.46 23.61
N GLU A 412 8.75 -10.58 24.81
CA GLU A 412 8.76 -9.51 25.82
C GLU A 412 9.56 -8.30 25.31
N LYS A 413 10.77 -8.53 24.78
CA LYS A 413 11.58 -7.47 24.16
C LYS A 413 10.88 -6.81 22.97
N ALA A 414 10.21 -7.60 22.13
CA ALA A 414 9.42 -7.08 21.01
C ALA A 414 8.23 -6.22 21.49
N LYS A 415 7.54 -6.64 22.56
CA LYS A 415 6.43 -5.89 23.18
C LYS A 415 6.90 -4.52 23.69
N GLU A 416 8.04 -4.47 24.39
CA GLU A 416 8.62 -3.22 24.87
C GLU A 416 8.93 -2.25 23.72
N ARG A 417 9.49 -2.76 22.63
CA ARG A 417 9.81 -1.96 21.43
C ARG A 417 8.58 -1.42 20.71
N LEU A 418 7.49 -2.19 20.65
CA LEU A 418 6.27 -1.83 19.94
C LEU A 418 5.33 -0.94 20.76
N GLY A 419 5.50 -0.90 22.08
CA GLY A 419 4.72 -0.07 22.99
C GLY A 419 3.28 -0.54 23.20
N ALA A 420 2.46 0.33 23.82
CA ALA A 420 1.15 0.01 24.38
C ALA A 420 0.07 -0.47 23.38
N LEU A 421 0.31 -0.35 22.07
CA LEU A 421 -0.64 -0.76 21.01
C LEU A 421 -0.26 -2.11 20.36
N SER A 422 0.72 -2.83 20.89
CA SER A 422 1.16 -4.11 20.30
C SER A 422 0.05 -5.17 20.38
N LYS A 423 -0.24 -5.84 19.25
CA LYS A 423 -1.21 -6.96 19.17
C LYS A 423 -0.60 -8.32 19.57
N ILE A 424 0.55 -8.33 20.24
CA ILE A 424 1.33 -9.53 20.55
C ILE A 424 0.97 -10.12 21.92
N GLU A 425 0.20 -9.39 22.74
CA GLU A 425 -0.19 -9.83 24.07
C GLU A 425 -0.92 -11.19 24.06
N GLY A 426 -1.75 -11.45 23.05
CA GLY A 426 -2.39 -12.76 22.87
C GLY A 426 -1.39 -13.90 22.65
N ALA A 427 -0.32 -13.67 21.87
CA ALA A 427 0.71 -14.69 21.62
C ALA A 427 1.49 -15.05 22.89
N ILE A 428 1.75 -14.09 23.77
CA ILE A 428 2.40 -14.32 25.06
C ILE A 428 1.47 -15.15 25.97
N GLN A 429 0.19 -14.76 26.07
CA GLN A 429 -0.79 -15.47 26.89
C GLN A 429 -1.00 -16.92 26.42
N ASP A 430 -1.04 -17.16 25.10
CA ASP A 430 -1.18 -18.49 24.55
C ASP A 430 -0.02 -19.41 24.97
N ILE A 431 1.23 -18.92 24.89
CA ILE A 431 2.43 -19.68 25.31
C ILE A 431 2.42 -19.95 26.82
N LEU A 432 2.07 -18.96 27.63
CA LEU A 432 1.98 -19.13 29.09
C LEU A 432 0.92 -20.18 29.46
N SER A 433 -0.23 -20.17 28.78
CA SER A 433 -1.29 -21.14 29.01
C SER A 433 -0.90 -22.58 28.62
N GLU A 434 -0.03 -22.74 27.61
CA GLU A 434 0.47 -24.05 27.22
C GLU A 434 1.55 -24.55 28.17
N ARG A 435 2.42 -23.65 28.66
CA ARG A 435 3.39 -23.97 29.70
C ARG A 435 2.73 -24.51 30.97
N GLU A 436 1.63 -23.89 31.40
CA GLU A 436 0.82 -24.35 32.54
C GLU A 436 0.18 -25.73 32.30
N LYS A 437 -0.15 -26.06 31.05
CA LYS A 437 -0.71 -27.38 30.67
C LYS A 437 0.36 -28.46 30.56
N THR A 438 1.57 -28.13 30.13
CA THR A 438 2.66 -29.10 29.92
C THR A 438 3.53 -29.33 31.16
N GLY A 439 3.35 -28.54 32.23
CA GLY A 439 4.06 -28.73 33.51
C GLY A 439 5.57 -28.52 33.42
N ALA A 440 6.03 -27.70 32.47
CA ALA A 440 7.45 -27.45 32.17
C ALA A 440 7.94 -26.07 32.62
#